data_AF-A0A6C0LRK0-F1
#
_entry.id   AF-A0A6C0LRK0-F1
#
_cell.length_a   1.000
_cell.length_b   1.000
_cell.length_c   1.000
_cell.angle_alpha   90.00
_cell.angle_beta   90.00
_cell.angle_gamma   90.00
#
_symmetry.space_group_name_H-M   'P 1'
#
loop_
_entity.id
_entity.type
_entity.pdbx_description
1 polymer ?
#
loop_
_entity_poly.entity_id
_entity_poly.type
_entity_poly.pdbx_seq_one_letter_code
_entity_poly.pdbx_strand_id
1 'polypeptide(L)'
;MLTCSNNQLTTLPDLVNCRTLHCYNNQLTTLPDLINCQDLNCDNNQLTTLPDLINCQRLSCGNNQLTTLPDLINCQILNCIHNQLTTLPDLINCQTLHCYNNQLTTLPDLINCQILWCFGNQLTTLPDLINCQTLYCDNNQLITLPDLINCQILDCRINQLTTLPDLINCQVLWCRDNQLIYDNIEDHKKLVKFLNFWKQLKQLKYLKKWRLYKTKSIINKKKDLMIELLYSPDLPFYKLNPYYIH
;
A
#
# COMPACT_ATOMS: atom_id res chain seq x y z
N MET A 1 27.47 2.07 20.06
CA MET A 1 27.42 2.51 18.65
C MET A 1 28.75 2.18 18.01
N LEU A 2 28.74 1.56 16.83
CA LEU A 2 29.92 1.26 16.03
C LEU A 2 29.70 1.75 14.59
N THR A 3 30.68 2.46 14.03
CA THR A 3 30.69 2.90 12.64
C THR A 3 31.98 2.42 11.97
N CYS A 4 31.85 1.67 10.88
CA CYS A 4 32.97 1.08 10.12
C CYS A 4 32.71 1.05 8.60
N SER A 5 31.88 1.99 8.13
CA SER A 5 31.46 2.08 6.73
C SER A 5 32.57 2.51 5.76
N ASN A 6 32.43 2.19 4.48
CA ASN A 6 33.35 2.54 3.38
C ASN A 6 34.75 1.94 3.53
N ASN A 7 34.81 0.66 3.89
CA ASN A 7 36.06 -0.08 3.98
C ASN A 7 36.01 -1.29 3.04
N GLN A 8 36.92 -2.24 3.24
CA GLN A 8 36.97 -3.51 2.54
C GLN A 8 36.78 -4.66 3.53
N LEU A 9 35.98 -4.43 4.59
CA LEU A 9 35.76 -5.44 5.62
C LEU A 9 34.98 -6.61 5.03
N THR A 10 35.48 -7.81 5.29
CA THR A 10 34.83 -9.08 4.92
C THR A 10 34.14 -9.72 6.13
N THR A 11 34.50 -9.31 7.35
CA THR A 11 33.93 -9.79 8.61
C THR A 11 33.87 -8.67 9.65
N LEU A 12 33.05 -8.87 10.68
CA LEU A 12 32.95 -8.01 11.86
C LEU A 12 33.19 -8.85 13.13
N PRO A 13 33.66 -8.25 14.24
CA PRO A 13 33.74 -8.93 15.53
C PRO A 13 32.34 -9.23 16.10
N ASP A 14 32.26 -9.91 17.24
CA ASP A 14 31.01 -10.05 17.99
C ASP A 14 30.48 -8.68 18.44
N LEU A 15 29.18 -8.45 18.23
CA LEU A 15 28.48 -7.20 18.45
C LEU A 15 27.14 -7.39 19.17
N VAL A 16 26.98 -8.48 19.94
CA VAL A 16 25.71 -8.81 20.64
C VAL A 16 25.12 -7.66 21.48
N ASN A 17 25.96 -6.78 22.03
CA ASN A 17 25.54 -5.63 22.85
C ASN A 17 25.44 -4.30 22.05
N CYS A 18 25.62 -4.33 20.74
CA CYS A 18 25.63 -3.14 19.90
C CYS A 18 24.21 -2.67 19.61
N ARG A 19 23.88 -1.43 20.04
CA ARG A 19 22.58 -0.81 19.75
C ARG A 19 22.50 -0.10 18.39
N THR A 20 23.64 0.32 17.86
CA THR A 20 23.70 1.07 16.59
C THR A 20 24.93 0.63 15.83
N LEU A 21 24.73 0.10 14.63
CA LEU A 21 25.80 -0.38 13.75
C LEU A 21 25.65 0.22 12.35
N HIS A 22 26.64 0.99 11.92
CA HIS A 22 26.77 1.43 10.54
C HIS A 22 28.01 0.76 9.92
N CYS A 23 27.79 -0.14 8.97
CA CYS A 23 28.81 -0.92 8.26
C CYS A 23 28.62 -0.93 6.73
N TYR A 24 27.93 0.08 6.19
CA TYR A 24 27.63 0.18 4.77
C TYR A 24 28.90 0.33 3.89
N ASN A 25 28.80 -0.02 2.61
CA ASN A 25 29.90 0.01 1.64
C ASN A 25 31.11 -0.81 2.13
N ASN A 26 30.92 -2.11 2.30
CA ASN A 26 31.95 -3.09 2.65
C ASN A 26 31.81 -4.34 1.75
N GLN A 27 32.49 -5.43 2.09
CA GLN A 27 32.43 -6.72 1.40
C GLN A 27 31.89 -7.81 2.33
N LEU A 28 31.00 -7.44 3.26
CA LEU A 28 30.45 -8.36 4.26
C LEU A 28 29.52 -9.36 3.57
N THR A 29 29.75 -10.64 3.83
CA THR A 29 28.86 -11.73 3.38
C THR A 29 27.93 -12.20 4.49
N THR A 30 28.25 -11.88 5.75
CA THR A 30 27.45 -12.16 6.95
C THR A 30 27.59 -11.02 7.96
N LEU A 31 26.66 -10.95 8.91
CA LEU A 31 26.74 -10.09 10.09
C LEU A 31 26.77 -10.96 11.35
N PRO A 32 27.41 -10.51 12.45
CA PRO A 32 27.35 -11.17 13.75
C PRO A 32 25.95 -11.10 14.36
N ASP A 33 25.74 -11.69 15.54
CA ASP A 33 24.50 -11.51 16.29
C ASP A 33 24.28 -10.04 16.66
N LEU A 34 23.06 -9.55 16.39
CA LEU A 34 22.63 -8.17 16.56
C LEU A 34 21.29 -8.08 17.30
N ILE A 35 20.98 -9.06 18.16
CA ILE A 35 19.70 -9.14 18.89
C ILE A 35 19.31 -7.85 19.63
N ASN A 36 20.30 -7.06 20.09
CA ASN A 36 20.06 -5.78 20.80
C ASN A 36 20.16 -4.53 19.91
N CYS A 37 20.35 -4.70 18.59
CA CYS A 37 20.50 -3.60 17.66
C CYS A 37 19.16 -2.92 17.38
N GLN A 38 19.14 -1.60 17.49
CA GLN A 38 17.97 -0.75 17.28
C GLN A 38 18.06 0.02 15.96
N ASP A 39 19.28 0.33 15.51
CA ASP A 39 19.56 1.08 14.28
C ASP A 39 20.72 0.40 13.52
N LEU A 40 20.39 -0.22 12.39
CA LEU A 40 21.32 -0.96 11.56
C LEU A 40 21.35 -0.35 10.15
N ASN A 41 22.55 0.04 9.71
CA ASN A 41 22.82 0.31 8.30
C ASN A 41 23.94 -0.59 7.79
N CYS A 42 23.56 -1.54 6.93
CA CYS A 42 24.45 -2.49 6.26
C CYS A 42 24.30 -2.43 4.73
N ASP A 43 23.89 -1.27 4.18
CA ASP A 43 23.73 -1.06 2.74
C ASP A 43 25.02 -1.39 1.95
N ASN A 44 24.88 -1.83 0.69
CA ASN A 44 26.00 -2.06 -0.23
C ASN A 44 27.04 -3.03 0.35
N ASN A 45 26.59 -4.27 0.59
CA ASN A 45 27.42 -5.40 0.98
C ASN A 45 27.07 -6.60 0.08
N GLN A 46 27.50 -7.81 0.48
CA GLN A 46 27.22 -9.05 -0.23
C GLN A 46 26.40 -10.00 0.65
N LEU A 47 25.53 -9.44 1.50
CA LEU A 47 24.74 -10.19 2.46
C LEU A 47 23.66 -11.00 1.73
N THR A 48 23.56 -12.28 2.06
CA THR A 48 22.49 -13.17 1.57
C THR A 48 21.41 -13.40 2.62
N THR A 49 21.72 -13.14 3.89
CA THR A 49 20.83 -13.21 5.06
C THR A 49 21.17 -12.11 6.06
N LEU A 50 20.26 -11.83 7.00
CA LEU A 50 20.49 -11.00 8.17
C LEU A 50 20.28 -11.82 9.45
N PRO A 51 20.95 -11.49 10.56
CA PRO A 51 20.71 -12.10 11.88
C PRO A 51 19.34 -11.68 12.44
N ASP A 52 18.97 -12.19 13.61
CA ASP A 52 17.74 -11.75 14.29
C ASP A 52 17.80 -10.25 14.64
N LEU A 53 16.74 -9.53 14.28
CA LEU A 53 16.63 -8.07 14.41
C LEU A 53 15.34 -7.68 15.15
N ILE A 54 14.89 -8.50 16.11
CA ILE A 54 13.61 -8.32 16.79
C ILE A 54 13.45 -6.95 17.49
N ASN A 55 14.56 -6.32 17.90
CA ASN A 55 14.59 -5.01 18.55
C ASN A 55 14.89 -3.84 17.58
N CYS A 56 15.06 -4.12 16.29
CA CYS A 56 15.45 -3.12 15.30
C CYS A 56 14.26 -2.20 14.97
N GLN A 57 14.50 -0.90 15.09
CA GLN A 57 13.53 0.16 14.79
C GLN A 57 13.82 0.81 13.43
N ARG A 58 15.09 0.82 13.01
CA ARG A 58 15.56 1.40 11.76
C ARG A 58 16.52 0.44 11.09
N LEU A 59 16.16 -0.02 9.89
CA LEU A 59 16.97 -0.94 9.11
C LEU A 59 17.18 -0.39 7.69
N SER A 60 18.45 -0.22 7.32
CA SER A 60 18.90 -0.05 5.94
C SER A 60 19.78 -1.22 5.54
N CYS A 61 19.30 -2.01 4.59
CA CYS A 61 19.96 -3.21 4.07
C CYS A 61 19.90 -3.29 2.53
N GLY A 62 19.77 -2.15 1.86
CA GLY A 62 19.69 -2.05 0.41
C GLY A 62 20.97 -2.45 -0.31
N ASN A 63 20.85 -2.80 -1.59
CA ASN A 63 21.97 -3.23 -2.44
C ASN A 63 22.75 -4.41 -1.82
N ASN A 64 22.03 -5.49 -1.53
CA ASN A 64 22.57 -6.76 -1.06
C ASN A 64 22.02 -7.90 -1.94
N GLN A 65 22.15 -9.14 -1.50
CA GLN A 65 21.63 -10.34 -2.18
C GLN A 65 20.62 -11.06 -1.30
N LEU A 66 19.87 -10.31 -0.48
CA LEU A 66 18.90 -10.87 0.46
C LEU A 66 17.71 -11.47 -0.30
N THR A 67 17.34 -12.67 0.08
CA THR A 67 16.16 -13.38 -0.44
C THR A 67 14.99 -13.36 0.54
N THR A 68 15.28 -13.13 1.83
CA THR A 68 14.33 -12.99 2.93
C THR A 68 14.84 -11.95 3.94
N LEU A 69 13.97 -11.50 4.82
CA LEU A 69 14.32 -10.68 5.99
C LEU A 69 13.87 -11.41 7.27
N PRO A 70 14.56 -11.20 8.40
CA PRO A 70 14.15 -11.71 9.72
C PRO A 70 12.86 -11.01 10.20
N ASP A 71 12.35 -11.39 11.37
CA ASP A 71 11.23 -10.69 11.99
C ASP A 71 11.57 -9.23 12.31
N LEU A 72 10.71 -8.31 11.88
CA LEU A 72 10.89 -6.86 11.99
C LEU A 72 9.70 -6.18 12.67
N ILE A 73 9.10 -6.87 13.66
CA ILE A 73 7.84 -6.43 14.30
C ILE A 73 7.92 -5.02 14.92
N ASN A 74 9.11 -4.58 15.34
CA ASN A 74 9.36 -3.26 15.93
C ASN A 74 9.90 -2.22 14.93
N CYS A 75 10.09 -2.59 13.66
CA CYS A 75 10.70 -1.72 12.67
C CYS A 75 9.73 -0.61 12.24
N GLN A 76 10.19 0.63 12.32
CA GLN A 76 9.44 1.82 11.93
C GLN A 76 9.89 2.37 10.58
N ILE A 77 11.17 2.17 10.25
CA ILE A 77 11.78 2.63 8.98
C ILE A 77 12.58 1.47 8.40
N LEU A 78 12.14 0.99 7.23
CA LEU A 78 12.80 -0.09 6.50
C LEU A 78 13.20 0.37 5.10
N ASN A 79 14.48 0.24 4.80
CA ASN A 79 15.05 0.34 3.47
C ASN A 79 15.70 -1.00 3.10
N CYS A 80 15.10 -1.71 2.14
CA CYS A 80 15.54 -3.02 1.65
C CYS A 80 15.63 -3.07 0.11
N ILE A 81 15.85 -1.91 -0.50
CA ILE A 81 15.88 -1.71 -1.96
C ILE A 81 16.94 -2.58 -2.63
N HIS A 82 16.75 -2.90 -3.92
CA HIS A 82 17.78 -3.59 -4.71
C HIS A 82 18.29 -4.88 -4.04
N ASN A 83 17.37 -5.78 -3.74
CA ASN A 83 17.64 -7.13 -3.24
C ASN A 83 16.90 -8.16 -4.12
N GLN A 84 16.80 -9.41 -3.65
CA GLN A 84 16.10 -10.50 -4.33
C GLN A 84 14.90 -10.99 -3.48
N LEU A 85 14.29 -10.08 -2.71
CA LEU A 85 13.20 -10.41 -1.80
C LEU A 85 11.95 -10.80 -2.59
N THR A 86 11.34 -11.92 -2.22
CA THR A 86 10.06 -12.39 -2.79
C THR A 86 8.87 -12.12 -1.87
N THR A 87 9.15 -11.94 -0.58
CA THR A 87 8.19 -11.59 0.48
C THR A 87 8.85 -10.64 1.48
N LEU A 88 8.03 -9.99 2.31
CA LEU A 88 8.47 -9.22 3.47
C LEU A 88 7.83 -9.82 4.74
N PRO A 89 8.49 -9.72 5.90
CA PRO A 89 7.93 -10.12 7.20
C PRO A 89 6.79 -9.16 7.61
N ASP A 90 6.16 -9.42 8.76
CA ASP A 90 5.17 -8.49 9.32
C ASP A 90 5.79 -7.12 9.63
N LEU A 91 5.13 -6.06 9.14
CA LEU A 91 5.59 -4.67 9.23
C LEU A 91 4.53 -3.76 9.87
N ILE A 92 3.80 -4.28 10.86
CA ILE A 92 2.65 -3.61 11.46
C ILE A 92 2.97 -2.22 12.03
N ASN A 93 4.20 -1.99 12.47
CA ASN A 93 4.67 -0.70 13.03
C ASN A 93 5.42 0.18 12.02
N CYS A 94 5.57 -0.28 10.77
CA CYS A 94 6.35 0.43 9.77
C CYS A 94 5.62 1.68 9.28
N GLN A 95 6.31 2.83 9.34
CA GLN A 95 5.82 4.12 8.90
C GLN A 95 6.43 4.54 7.57
N THR A 96 7.64 4.07 7.27
CA THR A 96 8.36 4.35 6.02
C THR A 96 8.99 3.08 5.49
N LEU A 97 8.55 2.66 4.29
CA LEU A 97 9.03 1.47 3.63
C LEU A 97 9.56 1.79 2.22
N HIS A 98 10.84 1.55 2.01
CA HIS A 98 11.46 1.49 0.69
C HIS A 98 11.85 0.05 0.37
N CYS A 99 11.14 -0.57 -0.57
CA CYS A 99 11.32 -1.97 -0.98
C CYS A 99 11.35 -2.14 -2.50
N TYR A 100 11.59 -1.04 -3.24
CA TYR A 100 11.64 -1.04 -4.69
C TYR A 100 12.81 -1.87 -5.26
N ASN A 101 12.65 -2.31 -6.50
CA ASN A 101 13.61 -3.18 -7.22
C ASN A 101 13.91 -4.47 -6.46
N ASN A 102 12.85 -5.22 -6.15
CA ASN A 102 12.88 -6.57 -5.60
C ASN A 102 12.03 -7.51 -6.49
N GLN A 103 11.66 -8.70 -5.99
CA GLN A 103 10.82 -9.68 -6.68
C GLN A 103 9.50 -9.91 -5.89
N LEU A 104 9.02 -8.89 -5.18
CA LEU A 104 7.84 -8.99 -4.32
C LEU A 104 6.59 -9.20 -5.16
N THR A 105 5.80 -10.20 -4.80
CA THR A 105 4.49 -10.47 -5.41
C THR A 105 3.31 -9.95 -4.59
N THR A 106 3.55 -9.75 -3.28
CA THR A 106 2.61 -9.19 -2.31
C THR A 106 3.37 -8.33 -1.29
N LEU A 107 2.63 -7.53 -0.52
CA LEU A 107 3.13 -6.80 0.64
C LEU A 107 2.33 -7.24 1.89
N PRO A 108 2.94 -7.23 3.09
CA PRO A 108 2.24 -7.48 4.36
C PRO A 108 1.26 -6.34 4.68
N ASP A 109 0.55 -6.43 5.80
CA ASP A 109 -0.27 -5.33 6.28
C ASP A 109 0.58 -4.08 6.61
N LEU A 110 0.18 -2.95 6.02
CA LEU A 110 0.90 -1.67 6.09
C LEU A 110 0.00 -0.55 6.64
N ILE A 111 -0.86 -0.89 7.60
CA ILE A 111 -1.91 0.02 8.10
C ILE A 111 -1.35 1.34 8.66
N ASN A 112 -0.12 1.34 9.20
CA ASN A 112 0.55 2.52 9.76
C ASN A 112 1.52 3.21 8.78
N CYS A 113 1.67 2.68 7.56
CA CYS A 113 2.64 3.18 6.60
C CYS A 113 2.20 4.52 6.01
N GLN A 114 3.06 5.53 6.10
CA GLN A 114 2.83 6.89 5.59
C GLN A 114 3.55 7.11 4.26
N ILE A 115 4.70 6.47 4.06
CA ILE A 115 5.54 6.58 2.86
C ILE A 115 5.88 5.18 2.37
N LEU A 116 5.44 4.83 1.16
CA LEU A 116 5.70 3.53 0.54
C LEU A 116 6.29 3.69 -0.85
N TRP A 117 7.52 3.21 -1.04
CA TRP A 117 8.18 3.09 -2.34
C TRP A 117 8.40 1.61 -2.66
N CYS A 118 7.53 1.05 -3.51
CA CYS A 118 7.51 -0.36 -3.88
C CYS A 118 7.60 -0.59 -5.40
N PHE A 119 8.05 0.41 -6.15
CA PHE A 119 8.18 0.32 -7.60
C PHE A 119 9.16 -0.76 -8.08
N GLY A 120 9.02 -1.24 -9.32
CA GLY A 120 9.92 -2.26 -9.87
C GLY A 120 9.84 -3.59 -9.13
N ASN A 121 8.62 -4.02 -8.82
CA ASN A 121 8.31 -5.33 -8.23
C ASN A 121 7.31 -6.09 -9.14
N GLN A 122 6.74 -7.18 -8.63
CA GLN A 122 5.77 -8.01 -9.34
C GLN A 122 4.40 -7.99 -8.62
N LEU A 123 4.06 -6.86 -7.98
CA LEU A 123 2.86 -6.72 -7.17
C LEU A 123 1.62 -6.74 -8.07
N THR A 124 0.64 -7.56 -7.72
CA THR A 124 -0.67 -7.63 -8.39
C THR A 124 -1.77 -6.90 -7.63
N THR A 125 -1.58 -6.74 -6.31
CA THR A 125 -2.43 -5.99 -5.39
C THR A 125 -1.58 -5.26 -4.36
N LEU A 126 -2.18 -4.26 -3.70
CA LEU A 126 -1.61 -3.61 -2.51
C LEU A 126 -2.51 -3.87 -1.29
N PRO A 127 -1.95 -3.92 -0.07
CA PRO A 127 -2.71 -4.01 1.18
C PRO A 127 -3.48 -2.71 1.45
N ASP A 128 -4.23 -2.64 2.55
CA ASP A 128 -4.85 -1.39 2.97
C ASP A 128 -3.79 -0.32 3.29
N LEU A 129 -3.92 0.84 2.63
CA LEU A 129 -2.97 1.96 2.70
C LEU A 129 -3.67 3.24 3.18
N ILE A 130 -4.61 3.10 4.11
CA ILE A 130 -5.48 4.20 4.56
C ILE A 130 -4.71 5.41 5.10
N ASN A 131 -3.53 5.20 5.70
CA ASN A 131 -2.68 6.26 6.26
C ASN A 131 -1.55 6.71 5.31
N CYS A 132 -1.44 6.11 4.12
CA CYS A 132 -0.37 6.41 3.17
C CYS A 132 -0.58 7.80 2.57
N GLN A 133 0.45 8.65 2.68
CA GLN A 133 0.49 10.02 2.14
C GLN A 133 1.26 10.07 0.83
N THR A 134 2.28 9.22 0.68
CA THR A 134 3.15 9.16 -0.48
C THR A 134 3.31 7.72 -0.95
N LEU A 135 2.81 7.43 -2.14
CA LEU A 135 2.86 6.10 -2.74
C LEU A 135 3.55 6.14 -4.10
N TYR A 136 4.68 5.44 -4.21
CA TYR A 136 5.34 5.13 -5.47
C TYR A 136 5.26 3.61 -5.70
N CYS A 137 4.35 3.22 -6.59
CA CYS A 137 4.04 1.83 -6.92
C CYS A 137 4.14 1.57 -8.44
N ASP A 138 4.85 2.43 -9.16
CA ASP A 138 5.03 2.30 -10.60
C ASP A 138 5.80 1.04 -10.98
N ASN A 139 5.69 0.63 -12.23
CA ASN A 139 6.38 -0.54 -12.77
C ASN A 139 6.07 -1.82 -11.95
N ASN A 140 4.79 -2.15 -11.86
CA ASN A 140 4.24 -3.35 -11.22
C ASN A 140 3.15 -3.98 -12.11
N GLN A 141 2.35 -4.91 -11.58
CA GLN A 141 1.27 -5.61 -12.29
C GLN A 141 -0.10 -5.33 -11.65
N LEU A 142 -0.28 -4.13 -11.07
CA LEU A 142 -1.49 -3.76 -10.33
C LEU A 142 -2.68 -3.58 -11.26
N ILE A 143 -3.79 -4.22 -10.94
CA ILE A 143 -5.07 -4.11 -11.67
C ILE A 143 -6.06 -3.15 -10.99
N THR A 144 -5.89 -2.94 -9.68
CA THR A 144 -6.67 -2.02 -8.85
C THR A 144 -5.77 -1.45 -7.76
N LEU A 145 -6.21 -0.34 -7.15
CA LEU A 145 -5.59 0.21 -5.95
C LEU A 145 -6.59 0.17 -4.78
N PRO A 146 -6.13 0.01 -3.53
CA PRO A 146 -6.94 0.13 -2.32
C PRO A 146 -7.44 1.57 -2.15
N ASP A 147 -8.24 1.82 -1.11
CA ASP A 147 -8.63 3.19 -0.77
C ASP A 147 -7.40 4.02 -0.34
N LEU A 148 -7.20 5.14 -1.03
CA LEU A 148 -6.04 6.04 -0.85
C LEU A 148 -6.48 7.43 -0.35
N ILE A 149 -7.35 7.43 0.67
CA ILE A 149 -8.04 8.66 1.16
C ILE A 149 -7.04 9.74 1.58
N ASN A 150 -5.94 9.37 2.24
CA ASN A 150 -4.93 10.30 2.74
C ASN A 150 -3.77 10.54 1.76
N CYS A 151 -3.76 9.90 0.60
CA CYS A 151 -2.67 9.98 -0.35
C CYS A 151 -2.63 11.35 -1.02
N GLN A 152 -1.48 12.02 -0.92
CA GLN A 152 -1.20 13.34 -1.51
C GLN A 152 -0.40 13.22 -2.81
N ILE A 153 0.49 12.23 -2.87
CA ILE A 153 1.36 11.95 -4.03
C ILE A 153 1.22 10.48 -4.41
N LEU A 154 0.75 10.24 -5.63
CA LEU A 154 0.61 8.92 -6.22
C LEU A 154 1.37 8.82 -7.54
N ASP A 155 2.37 7.95 -7.57
CA ASP A 155 2.92 7.41 -8.81
C ASP A 155 2.49 5.94 -8.96
N CYS A 156 1.65 5.68 -9.95
CA CYS A 156 1.18 4.35 -10.31
C CYS A 156 1.40 4.05 -11.79
N ARG A 157 2.36 4.73 -12.43
CA ARG A 157 2.68 4.50 -13.85
C ARG A 157 3.06 3.05 -14.14
N ILE A 158 2.92 2.61 -15.39
CA ILE A 158 3.38 1.30 -15.84
C ILE A 158 2.76 0.18 -14.98
N ASN A 159 1.44 0.07 -15.07
CA ASN A 159 0.62 -0.93 -14.38
C ASN A 159 -0.55 -1.33 -15.30
N GLN A 160 -1.54 -2.05 -14.77
CA GLN A 160 -2.72 -2.53 -15.52
C GLN A 160 -4.03 -1.95 -14.97
N LEU A 161 -3.97 -0.74 -14.38
CA LEU A 161 -5.11 -0.11 -13.72
C LEU A 161 -6.17 0.31 -14.74
N THR A 162 -7.41 -0.10 -14.50
CA THR A 162 -8.58 0.30 -15.31
C THR A 162 -9.37 1.45 -14.68
N THR A 163 -9.24 1.62 -13.36
CA THR A 163 -9.84 2.70 -12.58
C THR A 163 -8.93 3.07 -11.41
N LEU A 164 -9.15 4.25 -10.83
CA LEU A 164 -8.52 4.67 -9.57
C LEU A 164 -9.60 4.88 -8.51
N PRO A 165 -9.28 4.70 -7.20
CA PRO A 165 -10.17 5.07 -6.09
C PRO A 165 -10.46 6.58 -6.07
N ASP A 166 -11.38 7.02 -5.20
CA ASP A 166 -11.64 8.45 -5.00
C ASP A 166 -10.42 9.10 -4.32
N LEU A 167 -9.54 9.70 -5.11
CA LEU A 167 -8.27 10.29 -4.67
C LEU A 167 -8.48 11.65 -3.99
N ILE A 168 -9.23 11.65 -2.88
CA ILE A 168 -9.79 12.85 -2.23
C ILE A 168 -8.72 13.91 -1.94
N ASN A 169 -7.59 13.51 -1.32
CA ASN A 169 -6.52 14.41 -0.91
C ASN A 169 -5.35 14.50 -1.91
N CYS A 170 -5.44 13.81 -3.06
CA CYS A 170 -4.34 13.73 -4.01
C CYS A 170 -4.13 15.07 -4.74
N GLN A 171 -2.87 15.49 -4.74
CA GLN A 171 -2.39 16.72 -5.37
C GLN A 171 -1.54 16.40 -6.59
N VAL A 172 -0.78 15.32 -6.53
CA VAL A 172 0.15 14.91 -7.59
C VAL A 172 -0.15 13.48 -8.00
N LEU A 173 -0.47 13.29 -9.28
CA LEU A 173 -0.79 11.99 -9.87
C LEU A 173 0.05 11.77 -11.13
N TRP A 174 0.78 10.65 -11.14
CA TRP A 174 1.36 10.08 -12.34
C TRP A 174 0.75 8.70 -12.56
N CYS A 175 -0.06 8.56 -13.61
CA CYS A 175 -0.81 7.33 -13.88
C CYS A 175 -0.74 6.86 -15.34
N ARG A 176 0.21 7.38 -16.12
CA ARG A 176 0.47 6.96 -17.50
C ARG A 176 0.81 5.49 -17.61
N ASP A 177 0.68 4.94 -18.81
CA ASP A 177 1.00 3.54 -19.09
C ASP A 177 0.17 2.57 -18.21
N ASN A 178 -1.12 2.90 -18.11
CA ASN A 178 -2.19 2.08 -17.55
C ASN A 178 -3.33 1.95 -18.58
N GLN A 179 -4.44 1.33 -18.19
CA GLN A 179 -5.66 1.20 -18.99
C GLN A 179 -6.71 2.26 -18.60
N LEU A 180 -6.25 3.42 -18.11
CA LEU A 180 -7.10 4.54 -17.70
C LEU A 180 -7.50 5.40 -18.90
N ILE A 181 -8.68 6.03 -18.81
CA ILE A 181 -9.18 6.96 -19.83
C ILE A 181 -8.66 8.41 -19.64
N TYR A 182 -7.77 8.62 -18.68
CA TYR A 182 -7.16 9.89 -18.31
C TYR A 182 -5.72 9.64 -17.84
N ASP A 183 -4.89 10.68 -17.82
CA ASP A 183 -3.48 10.57 -17.40
C ASP A 183 -3.08 11.56 -16.30
N ASN A 184 -4.02 12.37 -15.81
CA ASN A 184 -3.77 13.46 -14.86
C ASN A 184 -4.88 13.58 -13.79
N ILE A 185 -4.55 14.26 -12.68
CA ILE A 185 -5.43 14.39 -11.51
C ILE A 185 -6.69 15.23 -11.77
N GLU A 186 -6.63 16.23 -12.65
CA GLU A 186 -7.75 17.14 -12.91
C GLU A 186 -8.88 16.40 -13.64
N ASP A 187 -8.54 15.60 -14.64
CA ASP A 187 -9.52 14.81 -15.38
C ASP A 187 -10.10 13.66 -14.54
N HIS A 188 -9.30 13.04 -13.68
CA HIS A 188 -9.80 12.11 -12.66
C HIS A 188 -10.84 12.78 -11.75
N LYS A 189 -10.55 13.98 -11.22
CA LYS A 189 -11.49 14.74 -10.37
C LYS A 189 -12.78 15.11 -11.11
N LYS A 190 -12.71 15.46 -12.40
CA LYS A 190 -13.92 15.69 -13.23
C LYS A 190 -14.74 14.41 -13.39
N LEU A 191 -14.09 13.28 -13.66
CA LEU A 191 -14.76 11.99 -13.79
C LEU A 191 -15.48 11.61 -12.49
N VAL A 192 -14.81 11.73 -11.34
CA VAL A 192 -15.42 11.46 -10.03
C VAL A 192 -16.63 12.35 -9.79
N LYS A 193 -16.53 13.66 -10.04
CA LYS A 193 -17.67 14.59 -9.93
C LYS A 193 -18.84 14.18 -10.83
N PHE A 194 -18.55 13.77 -12.07
CA PHE A 194 -19.57 13.31 -13.01
C PHE A 194 -20.24 12.01 -12.54
N LEU A 195 -19.46 11.01 -12.11
CA LEU A 195 -19.99 9.75 -11.56
C LEU A 195 -20.87 10.00 -10.34
N ASN A 196 -20.44 10.88 -9.43
CA ASN A 196 -21.21 11.28 -8.25
C ASN A 196 -22.53 11.98 -8.63
N PHE A 197 -22.51 12.86 -9.63
CA PHE A 197 -23.72 13.51 -10.15
C PHE A 197 -24.71 12.49 -10.72
N TRP A 198 -24.25 11.53 -11.53
CA TRP A 198 -25.11 10.47 -12.07
C TRP A 198 -25.68 9.56 -10.98
N LYS A 199 -24.88 9.22 -9.98
CA LYS A 199 -25.33 8.47 -8.80
C LYS A 199 -26.46 9.20 -8.08
N GLN A 200 -26.34 10.51 -7.89
CA GLN A 200 -27.40 11.34 -7.29
C GLN A 200 -28.66 11.41 -8.18
N LEU A 201 -28.52 11.61 -9.49
CA LEU A 201 -29.67 11.59 -10.40
C LEU A 201 -30.41 10.25 -10.37
N LYS A 202 -29.67 9.14 -10.36
CA LYS A 202 -30.22 7.79 -10.23
C LYS A 202 -30.98 7.65 -8.92
N GLN A 203 -30.40 8.06 -7.79
CA GLN A 203 -31.07 8.10 -6.48
C GLN A 203 -32.37 8.92 -6.52
N LEU A 204 -32.35 10.13 -7.08
CA LEU A 204 -33.54 10.98 -7.20
C LEU A 204 -34.64 10.35 -8.04
N LYS A 205 -34.28 9.68 -9.15
CA LYS A 205 -35.23 8.93 -9.99
C LYS A 205 -35.93 7.83 -9.20
N TYR A 206 -35.17 7.06 -8.42
CA TYR A 206 -35.72 6.02 -7.54
C TYR A 206 -36.60 6.60 -6.44
N LEU A 207 -36.20 7.72 -5.83
CA LEU A 207 -36.97 8.39 -4.78
C LEU A 207 -38.33 8.88 -5.32
N LYS A 208 -38.36 9.43 -6.54
CA LYS A 208 -39.60 9.82 -7.23
C LYS A 208 -40.50 8.60 -7.52
N LYS A 209 -39.92 7.50 -8.01
CA LYS A 209 -40.63 6.23 -8.27
C LYS A 209 -41.25 5.67 -6.99
N TRP A 210 -40.51 5.69 -5.88
CA TRP A 210 -40.98 5.25 -4.57
C TRP A 210 -42.13 6.10 -4.04
N ARG A 211 -42.03 7.44 -4.11
CA ARG A 211 -43.11 8.35 -3.69
C ARG A 211 -44.40 8.08 -4.46
N LEU A 212 -44.32 7.88 -5.77
CA LEU A 212 -45.46 7.56 -6.62
C LEU A 212 -46.13 6.23 -6.23
N TYR A 213 -45.34 5.22 -5.90
CA TYR A 213 -45.87 3.93 -5.49
C TYR A 213 -46.38 3.93 -4.06
N LYS A 214 -45.85 4.76 -3.16
CA LYS A 214 -46.38 4.90 -1.80
C LYS A 214 -47.80 5.47 -1.80
N THR A 215 -48.07 6.45 -2.66
CA THR A 215 -49.38 7.14 -2.72
C THR A 215 -50.45 6.36 -3.50
N LYS A 216 -50.06 5.42 -4.38
CA LYS A 216 -50.98 4.56 -5.13
C LYS A 216 -51.01 3.15 -4.53
N SER A 217 -52.19 2.55 -4.33
CA SER A 217 -52.30 1.17 -3.82
C SER A 217 -51.92 0.12 -4.88
N ILE A 218 -50.65 0.12 -5.31
CA ILE A 218 -50.13 -0.79 -6.33
C ILE A 218 -49.08 -1.70 -5.68
N ILE A 219 -49.55 -2.76 -5.02
CA ILE A 219 -48.74 -3.68 -4.20
C ILE A 219 -47.60 -4.32 -5.03
N ASN A 220 -47.87 -4.77 -6.25
CA ASN A 220 -46.85 -5.45 -7.07
C ASN A 220 -45.69 -4.52 -7.49
N LYS A 221 -45.99 -3.27 -7.89
CA LYS A 221 -44.95 -2.30 -8.28
C LYS A 221 -44.07 -1.84 -7.11
N LYS A 222 -44.59 -1.91 -5.87
CA LYS A 222 -43.79 -1.66 -4.66
C LYS A 222 -42.75 -2.76 -4.45
N LYS A 223 -43.14 -4.03 -4.64
CA LYS A 223 -42.24 -5.19 -4.52
C LYS A 223 -41.12 -5.16 -5.57
N ASP A 224 -41.46 -4.85 -6.83
CA ASP A 224 -40.46 -4.76 -7.91
C ASP A 224 -39.44 -3.65 -7.67
N LEU A 225 -39.91 -2.47 -7.22
CA LEU A 225 -39.02 -1.36 -6.86
C LEU A 225 -38.10 -1.71 -5.68
N MET A 226 -38.61 -2.46 -4.70
CA MET A 226 -37.82 -2.90 -3.55
C MET A 226 -36.70 -3.84 -3.98
N ILE A 227 -36.99 -4.81 -4.86
CA ILE A 227 -35.98 -5.71 -5.43
C ILE A 227 -34.95 -4.91 -6.24
N GLU A 228 -35.41 -4.01 -7.11
CA GLU A 228 -34.53 -3.17 -7.94
C GLU A 228 -33.58 -2.30 -7.08
N LEU A 229 -34.07 -1.80 -5.94
CA LEU A 229 -33.26 -1.04 -4.98
C LEU A 229 -32.27 -1.93 -4.22
N LEU A 230 -32.71 -3.10 -3.74
CA LEU A 230 -31.89 -4.01 -2.92
C LEU A 230 -30.69 -4.56 -3.71
N TYR A 231 -30.85 -4.76 -5.01
CA TYR A 231 -29.83 -5.30 -5.90
C TYR A 231 -29.19 -4.24 -6.81
N SER A 232 -29.41 -2.94 -6.57
CA SER A 232 -28.74 -1.89 -7.35
C SER A 232 -27.30 -1.68 -6.84
N PRO A 233 -26.27 -1.96 -7.64
CA PRO A 233 -24.87 -1.83 -7.20
C PRO A 233 -24.48 -0.37 -6.87
N ASP A 234 -25.23 0.60 -7.39
CA ASP A 234 -24.94 2.03 -7.23
C ASP A 234 -25.69 2.71 -6.07
N LEU A 235 -26.53 1.99 -5.32
CA LEU A 235 -27.40 2.55 -4.27
C LEU A 235 -27.10 1.89 -2.91
N PRO A 236 -26.43 2.59 -1.96
CA PRO A 236 -26.04 2.01 -0.67
C PRO A 236 -27.19 1.86 0.34
N PHE A 237 -28.45 1.99 -0.06
CA PHE A 237 -29.57 1.96 0.89
C PHE A 237 -29.89 0.51 1.32
N TYR A 238 -30.08 0.33 2.64
CA TYR A 238 -30.63 -0.85 3.35
C TYR A 238 -29.67 -1.90 3.95
N LYS A 239 -28.68 -1.47 4.76
CA LYS A 239 -28.16 -2.36 5.84
C LYS A 239 -28.48 -1.91 7.28
N LEU A 240 -29.12 -0.75 7.50
CA LEU A 240 -29.24 -0.16 8.85
C LEU A 240 -30.62 0.41 9.24
N ASN A 241 -31.73 0.06 8.58
CA ASN A 241 -33.04 0.63 8.96
C ASN A 241 -33.88 -0.34 9.83
N PRO A 242 -34.19 -0.02 11.11
CA PRO A 242 -34.91 -0.89 12.06
C PRO A 242 -36.40 -1.13 11.75
N TYR A 243 -36.94 -0.63 10.65
CA TYR A 243 -38.33 -0.91 10.22
C TYR A 243 -38.48 -2.13 9.29
N TYR A 244 -37.42 -2.93 9.09
CA TYR A 244 -37.46 -4.19 8.36
C TYR A 244 -37.75 -5.36 9.33
N ILE A 245 -38.99 -5.85 9.33
CA ILE A 245 -39.34 -7.18 9.87
C ILE A 245 -39.52 -8.11 8.66
N HIS A 246 -38.94 -9.32 8.74
CA HIS A 246 -39.03 -10.40 7.76
C HIS A 246 -40.47 -10.74 7.35
#